data_AF-A0A7Y8HH28-F1
#
_entry.id   AF-A0A7Y8HH28-F1
#
_cell.length_a   1.000
_cell.length_b   1.000
_cell.length_c   1.000
_cell.angle_alpha   90.00
_cell.angle_beta   90.00
_cell.angle_gamma   90.00
#
_symmetry.space_group_name_H-M   'P 1'
#
loop_
_entity.id
_entity.type
_entity.pdbx_description
1 polymer ?
#
loop_
_entity_poly.entity_id
_entity_poly.type
_entity_poly.pdbx_seq_one_letter_code
_entity_poly.pdbx_strand_id
1 'polypeptide(L)'
;MESGEDKKGFTIRDRRVSTQTEGRQPEGPPKGEPTSTAEGAKGIRDGRDPAATELPEVSFSSFVLSLGTSALVHLGEVPDPVTRKPDKQLPLAKQTIDLLGILMEKTKGNLSADEEKMLEHLLADLRWRYVREAKKG
;
A
#
# COMPACT_ATOMS: atom_id res chain seq x y z
N MET A 1 -43.29 23.62 -28.20
CA MET A 1 -42.48 24.47 -27.30
C MET A 1 -43.33 24.62 -26.05
N GLU A 2 -43.03 24.05 -24.90
CA GLU A 2 -41.80 24.14 -24.09
C GLU A 2 -41.93 23.03 -23.02
N SER A 3 -40.99 22.07 -22.98
CA SER A 3 -39.98 21.90 -21.90
C SER A 3 -40.61 21.67 -20.51
N GLY A 4 -40.29 20.67 -19.71
CA GLY A 4 -39.21 19.69 -19.65
C GLY A 4 -39.43 18.86 -18.38
N GLU A 5 -38.48 17.97 -18.11
CA GLU A 5 -38.35 17.01 -17.00
C GLU A 5 -38.76 17.57 -15.61
N ASP A 6 -39.17 16.76 -14.62
CA ASP A 6 -38.17 16.17 -13.72
C ASP A 6 -38.67 15.04 -12.81
N LYS A 7 -37.73 14.11 -12.63
CA LYS A 7 -37.82 12.84 -11.91
C LYS A 7 -37.99 13.06 -10.41
N LYS A 8 -38.82 12.20 -9.78
CA LYS A 8 -39.05 12.13 -8.34
C LYS A 8 -37.71 12.07 -7.57
N GLY A 9 -37.34 13.18 -6.95
CA GLY A 9 -36.20 13.27 -6.04
C GLY A 9 -36.49 12.54 -4.72
N PHE A 10 -35.58 11.65 -4.35
CA PHE A 10 -35.58 10.94 -3.07
C PHE A 10 -35.06 11.88 -1.97
N THR A 11 -35.82 12.05 -0.88
CA THR A 11 -35.43 12.91 0.24
C THR A 11 -34.69 12.10 1.31
N ILE A 12 -33.38 12.27 1.40
CA ILE A 12 -32.56 11.78 2.51
C ILE A 12 -32.76 12.78 3.67
N ARG A 13 -33.57 12.42 4.67
CA ARG A 13 -33.69 13.21 5.91
C ARG A 13 -32.46 12.97 6.78
N ASP A 14 -31.46 13.83 6.59
CA ASP A 14 -30.33 13.96 7.50
C ASP A 14 -30.84 14.40 8.89
N ARG A 15 -30.62 13.55 9.89
CA ARG A 15 -30.95 13.82 11.30
C ARG A 15 -29.66 14.21 12.00
N ARG A 16 -29.12 15.38 11.67
CA ARG A 16 -28.08 15.99 12.49
C ARG A 16 -28.74 16.80 13.61
N VAL A 17 -28.47 16.34 14.82
CA VAL A 17 -28.81 16.95 16.10
C VAL A 17 -28.41 18.43 16.12
N SER A 18 -29.41 19.29 16.31
CA SER A 18 -29.27 20.73 16.52
C SER A 18 -28.63 21.01 17.86
N THR A 19 -27.35 21.38 17.89
CA THR A 19 -26.73 22.07 19.03
C THR A 19 -26.78 23.57 18.77
N GLN A 20 -27.82 24.19 19.32
CA GLN A 20 -27.98 25.62 19.49
C GLN A 20 -26.88 26.14 20.42
N THR A 21 -25.96 26.99 19.95
CA THR A 21 -25.17 27.86 20.84
C THR A 21 -24.61 29.07 20.08
N GLU A 22 -25.22 30.23 20.30
CA GLU A 22 -24.55 31.53 20.17
C GLU A 22 -24.18 32.03 21.59
N GLY A 23 -22.90 32.37 21.78
CA GLY A 23 -22.38 33.40 22.68
C GLY A 23 -22.55 33.26 24.20
N ARG A 24 -21.42 33.11 24.92
CA ARG A 24 -20.94 34.01 26.02
C ARG A 24 -19.97 33.28 26.98
N GLN A 25 -18.68 33.64 26.94
CA GLN A 25 -17.73 33.51 28.06
C GLN A 25 -17.79 34.80 28.91
N PRO A 26 -17.55 34.81 30.25
CA PRO A 26 -16.19 34.60 30.82
C PRO A 26 -16.03 33.96 32.24
N GLU A 27 -14.81 33.45 32.49
CA GLU A 27 -13.97 33.43 33.72
C GLU A 27 -14.28 32.57 34.98
N GLY A 28 -13.28 31.76 35.39
CA GLY A 28 -13.02 31.29 36.77
C GLY A 28 -12.18 29.99 36.91
N PRO A 29 -10.93 30.01 37.42
CA PRO A 29 -10.13 28.80 37.79
C PRO A 29 -10.26 28.51 39.31
N PRO A 30 -10.05 27.26 39.85
CA PRO A 30 -8.72 26.61 39.87
C PRO A 30 -8.65 25.06 39.88
N LYS A 31 -7.57 24.56 39.26
CA LYS A 31 -6.55 23.57 39.72
C LYS A 31 -6.99 22.30 40.50
N GLY A 32 -6.72 21.13 39.90
CA GLY A 32 -6.63 19.85 40.59
C GLY A 32 -6.30 18.66 39.66
N GLU A 33 -5.04 18.48 39.29
CA GLU A 33 -4.46 17.16 38.95
C GLU A 33 -3.69 16.68 40.21
N PRO A 34 -3.53 15.37 40.53
CA PRO A 34 -3.26 14.30 39.55
C PRO A 34 -3.82 12.88 39.84
N THR A 35 -3.71 12.04 38.79
CA THR A 35 -3.45 10.58 38.77
C THR A 35 -4.54 9.52 39.06
N SER A 36 -4.64 8.61 38.07
CA SER A 36 -4.71 7.14 38.17
C SER A 36 -6.07 6.45 38.09
N THR A 37 -6.45 6.03 36.86
CA THR A 37 -6.64 4.58 36.59
C THR A 37 -6.44 4.24 35.10
N ALA A 38 -5.43 3.40 34.90
CA ALA A 38 -5.20 2.36 33.90
C ALA A 38 -6.26 2.04 32.82
N GLU A 39 -5.73 1.90 31.59
CA GLU A 39 -5.86 0.74 30.69
C GLU A 39 -7.24 0.30 30.19
N GLY A 40 -7.40 0.26 28.86
CA GLY A 40 -8.50 -0.51 28.28
C GLY A 40 -8.78 -0.33 26.78
N ALA A 41 -7.78 -0.38 25.91
CA ALA A 41 -8.03 -0.61 24.47
C ALA A 41 -7.00 -1.55 23.85
N LYS A 42 -6.75 -2.69 24.52
CA LYS A 42 -6.14 -3.86 23.91
C LYS A 42 -7.26 -4.77 23.43
N GLY A 43 -7.56 -4.70 22.14
CA GLY A 43 -8.69 -5.38 21.53
C GLY A 43 -8.35 -6.01 20.18
N ILE A 44 -7.25 -6.76 20.10
CA ILE A 44 -7.11 -7.82 19.09
C ILE A 44 -6.81 -9.11 19.85
N ARG A 45 -7.68 -10.09 19.63
CA ARG A 45 -7.79 -11.36 20.36
C ARG A 45 -6.50 -12.15 20.21
N ASP A 46 -5.83 -12.47 21.31
CA ASP A 46 -4.75 -13.46 21.37
C ASP A 46 -5.39 -14.85 21.31
N GLY A 47 -5.58 -15.35 20.10
CA GLY A 47 -5.91 -16.73 19.81
C GLY A 47 -4.66 -17.42 19.27
N ARG A 48 -3.63 -17.57 20.11
CA ARG A 48 -2.37 -18.21 19.71
C ARG A 48 -2.49 -19.72 19.81
N ASP A 49 -2.63 -20.39 18.67
CA ASP A 49 -2.21 -21.77 18.51
C ASP A 49 -0.66 -21.81 18.57
N PRO A 50 -0.03 -22.50 19.54
CA PRO A 50 1.43 -22.52 19.70
C PRO A 50 2.17 -23.34 18.61
N ALA A 51 1.50 -23.66 17.50
CA ALA A 51 2.02 -24.43 16.37
C ALA A 51 1.80 -23.74 15.00
N ALA A 52 1.31 -22.49 14.97
CA ALA A 52 1.33 -21.71 13.75
C ALA A 52 2.74 -21.15 13.58
N THR A 53 3.51 -21.66 12.62
CA THR A 53 4.73 -21.00 12.15
C THR A 53 4.35 -19.57 11.76
N GLU A 54 4.70 -18.58 12.58
CA GLU A 54 4.46 -17.17 12.29
C GLU A 54 5.31 -16.81 11.06
N LEU A 55 4.69 -16.87 9.87
CA LEU A 55 5.31 -16.40 8.65
C LEU A 55 5.60 -14.90 8.83
N PRO A 56 6.81 -14.42 8.48
CA PRO A 56 7.14 -13.02 8.63
C PRO A 56 6.12 -12.16 7.87
N GLU A 57 5.67 -11.07 8.48
CA GLU A 57 4.72 -10.16 7.85
C GLU A 57 5.28 -9.64 6.53
N VAL A 58 4.50 -9.79 5.46
CA VAL A 58 4.88 -9.29 4.14
C VAL A 58 4.56 -7.80 4.10
N SER A 59 5.59 -6.97 3.95
CA SER A 59 5.44 -5.54 3.68
C SER A 59 5.36 -5.30 2.17
N PHE A 60 4.85 -4.14 1.76
CA PHE A 60 4.89 -3.73 0.36
C PHE A 60 6.33 -3.76 -0.19
N SER A 61 7.28 -3.29 0.64
CA SER A 61 8.70 -3.29 0.30
C SER A 61 9.27 -4.69 0.05
N SER A 62 8.96 -5.67 0.91
CA SER A 62 9.44 -7.04 0.71
C SER A 62 8.76 -7.71 -0.48
N PHE A 63 7.48 -7.39 -0.74
CA PHE A 63 6.78 -7.87 -1.93
C PHE A 63 7.41 -7.34 -3.23
N VAL A 64 7.62 -6.02 -3.33
CA VAL A 64 8.25 -5.39 -4.49
C VAL A 64 9.67 -5.93 -4.73
N LEU A 65 10.45 -6.10 -3.67
CA LEU A 65 11.79 -6.68 -3.77
C LEU A 65 11.78 -8.14 -4.24
N SER A 66 10.79 -8.93 -3.82
CA SER A 66 10.63 -10.32 -4.28
C SER A 66 10.32 -10.38 -5.78
N LEU A 67 9.47 -9.49 -6.30
CA LEU A 67 9.21 -9.34 -7.73
C LEU A 67 10.47 -8.88 -8.48
N GLY A 68 11.21 -7.92 -7.93
CA GLY A 68 12.48 -7.48 -8.51
C GLY A 68 13.50 -8.61 -8.62
N THR A 69 13.59 -9.45 -7.59
CA THR A 69 14.46 -10.63 -7.60
C THR A 69 14.03 -11.63 -8.67
N SER A 70 12.72 -11.89 -8.82
CA SER A 70 12.20 -12.73 -9.91
C SER A 70 12.55 -12.16 -11.28
N ALA A 71 12.43 -10.85 -11.48
CA ALA A 71 12.85 -10.21 -12.74
C ALA A 71 14.35 -10.44 -13.02
N LEU A 72 15.23 -10.32 -12.02
CA LEU A 72 16.66 -10.58 -12.16
C LEU A 72 16.98 -12.04 -12.51
N VAL A 73 16.26 -13.00 -11.92
CA VAL A 73 16.37 -14.42 -12.29
C VAL A 73 15.96 -14.62 -13.74
N HIS A 74 14.85 -14.02 -14.17
CA HIS A 74 14.35 -14.15 -15.54
C HIS A 74 15.26 -13.44 -16.56
N LEU A 75 16.03 -12.44 -16.14
CA LEU A 75 17.09 -11.82 -16.95
C LEU A 75 18.34 -12.70 -17.08
N GLY A 76 18.47 -13.76 -16.27
CA GLY A 76 19.65 -14.62 -16.21
C GLY A 76 20.82 -14.00 -15.44
N GLU A 77 20.61 -12.91 -14.71
CA GLU A 77 21.66 -12.27 -13.89
C GLU A 77 21.86 -12.96 -12.54
N VAL A 78 20.82 -13.66 -12.06
CA VAL A 78 20.85 -14.47 -10.85
C VAL A 78 20.50 -15.90 -11.25
N PRO A 79 21.23 -16.93 -10.77
CA PRO A 79 20.87 -18.31 -11.02
C PRO A 79 19.50 -18.62 -10.39
N ASP A 80 18.69 -19.38 -11.11
CA ASP A 80 17.40 -19.85 -10.60
C ASP A 80 17.64 -20.69 -9.32
N PRO A 81 16.96 -20.38 -8.20
CA PRO A 81 17.17 -21.08 -6.92
C PRO A 81 16.80 -22.57 -6.97
N VAL A 82 15.90 -22.97 -7.88
CA VAL A 82 15.42 -24.34 -8.06
C VAL A 82 16.33 -25.09 -9.04
N THR A 83 16.55 -24.53 -10.23
CA THR A 83 17.30 -25.24 -11.28
C THR A 83 18.81 -25.06 -11.17
N ARG A 84 19.27 -24.07 -10.38
CA ARG A 84 20.68 -23.63 -10.22
C ARG A 84 21.36 -23.25 -11.54
N LYS A 85 20.58 -23.01 -12.60
CA LYS A 85 21.07 -22.61 -13.91
C LYS A 85 20.66 -21.18 -14.19
N PRO A 86 21.54 -20.37 -14.80
CA PRO A 86 21.12 -19.11 -15.40
C PRO A 86 20.33 -19.45 -16.67
N ASP A 87 19.00 -19.35 -16.59
CA ASP A 87 18.12 -19.45 -17.75
C ASP A 87 17.51 -18.08 -18.05
N LYS A 88 17.75 -17.60 -19.26
CA LYS A 88 17.39 -16.25 -19.67
C LYS A 88 16.05 -16.27 -20.37
N GLN A 89 15.02 -15.79 -19.68
CA GLN A 89 13.63 -15.78 -20.10
C GLN A 89 13.14 -14.33 -20.26
N LEU A 90 13.66 -13.63 -21.28
CA LEU A 90 13.34 -12.22 -21.53
C LEU A 90 11.84 -11.88 -21.57
N PRO A 91 10.95 -12.70 -22.18
CA PRO A 91 9.51 -12.39 -22.16
C PRO A 91 8.94 -12.33 -20.75
N LEU A 92 9.36 -13.23 -19.86
CA LEU A 92 8.90 -13.26 -18.48
C LEU A 92 9.53 -12.13 -17.65
N ALA A 93 10.80 -11.79 -17.90
CA ALA A 93 11.42 -10.60 -17.29
C ALA A 93 10.63 -9.33 -17.63
N LYS A 94 10.26 -9.16 -18.91
CA LYS A 94 9.44 -8.03 -19.37
C LYS A 94 8.09 -8.01 -18.66
N GLN A 95 7.40 -9.14 -18.56
CA GLN A 95 6.12 -9.23 -17.87
C GLN A 95 6.22 -8.79 -16.41
N THR A 96 7.26 -9.22 -15.68
CA THR A 96 7.46 -8.81 -14.28
C THR A 96 7.77 -7.32 -14.15
N ILE A 97 8.56 -6.75 -15.07
CA ILE A 97 8.84 -5.30 -15.12
C ILE A 97 7.57 -4.50 -15.42
N ASP A 98 6.75 -4.97 -16.37
CA ASP A 98 5.48 -4.33 -16.73
C ASP A 98 4.51 -4.39 -15.53
N LEU A 99 4.47 -5.49 -14.78
CA LEU A 99 3.67 -5.63 -13.56
C LEU A 99 4.11 -4.64 -12.47
N LEU A 100 5.42 -4.48 -12.26
CA LEU A 100 5.95 -3.45 -11.34
C LEU A 100 5.56 -2.04 -11.80
N GLY A 101 5.52 -1.79 -13.10
CA GLY A 101 5.04 -0.52 -13.67
C GLY A 101 3.56 -0.28 -13.38
N ILE A 102 2.71 -1.29 -13.58
CA ILE A 102 1.28 -1.22 -13.24
C ILE A 102 1.10 -0.98 -11.74
N LEU A 103 1.88 -1.66 -10.89
CA LEU A 103 1.84 -1.46 -9.44
C LEU A 103 2.13 0.00 -9.09
N MET A 104 3.21 0.58 -9.62
CA MET A 104 3.56 1.98 -9.39
C MET A 104 2.40 2.93 -9.77
N GLU A 105 1.76 2.71 -10.91
CA GLU A 105 0.62 3.53 -11.34
C GLU A 105 -0.60 3.37 -10.45
N LYS A 106 -0.92 2.12 -10.05
CA LYS A 106 -2.13 1.81 -9.26
C LYS A 106 -1.99 2.13 -7.79
N THR A 107 -0.77 2.18 -7.25
CA THR A 107 -0.50 2.51 -5.85
C THR A 107 -0.12 3.98 -5.65
N LYS A 108 -0.03 4.79 -6.71
CA LYS A 108 0.29 6.21 -6.62
C LYS A 108 -0.61 6.95 -5.63
N GLY A 109 0.01 7.73 -4.74
CA GLY A 109 -0.69 8.46 -3.67
C GLY A 109 -1.01 7.63 -2.42
N ASN A 110 -0.77 6.31 -2.46
CA ASN A 110 -0.90 5.41 -1.30
C ASN A 110 0.46 4.92 -0.76
N LEU A 111 1.57 5.28 -1.42
CA LEU A 111 2.92 4.91 -1.01
C LEU A 111 3.52 5.94 -0.05
N SER A 112 4.33 5.46 0.89
CA SER A 112 5.27 6.34 1.60
C SER A 112 6.37 6.84 0.65
N ALA A 113 7.02 7.95 1.02
CA ALA A 113 8.08 8.53 0.19
C ALA A 113 9.26 7.57 -0.06
N ASP A 114 9.54 6.67 0.90
CA ASP A 114 10.61 5.69 0.78
C ASP A 114 10.20 4.53 -0.14
N GLU A 115 8.95 4.07 -0.06
CA GLU A 115 8.41 3.04 -0.95
C GLU A 115 8.32 3.51 -2.40
N GLU A 116 7.88 4.75 -2.62
CA GLU A 116 7.81 5.35 -3.96
C GLU A 116 9.20 5.42 -4.59
N LYS A 117 10.18 6.00 -3.89
CA LYS A 117 11.57 6.08 -4.38
C LYS A 117 12.19 4.71 -4.63
N MET A 118 11.95 3.76 -3.73
CA MET A 118 12.48 2.41 -3.88
C MET A 118 11.90 1.71 -5.11
N LEU A 119 10.59 1.80 -5.32
CA LEU A 119 9.93 1.23 -6.50
C LEU A 119 10.40 1.91 -7.79
N GLU A 120 10.53 3.24 -7.80
CA GLU A 120 11.05 4.00 -8.94
C GLU A 120 12.48 3.58 -9.32
N HIS A 121 13.37 3.54 -8.33
CA HIS A 121 14.76 3.12 -8.54
C HIS A 121 14.85 1.68 -9.03
N LEU A 122 14.09 0.76 -8.43
CA LEU A 122 14.07 -0.64 -8.83
C LEU A 122 13.58 -0.79 -10.27
N LEU A 123 12.49 -0.12 -10.63
CA LEU A 123 11.90 -0.17 -11.97
C LEU A 123 12.88 0.38 -13.02
N ALA A 124 13.56 1.49 -12.72
CA ALA A 124 14.56 2.09 -13.60
C ALA A 124 15.75 1.14 -13.84
N ASP A 125 16.29 0.55 -12.77
CA ASP A 125 17.41 -0.40 -12.86
C ASP A 125 17.02 -1.63 -13.68
N LEU A 126 15.87 -2.25 -13.39
CA LEU A 126 15.41 -3.44 -14.12
C LEU A 126 15.16 -3.15 -15.61
N ARG A 127 14.59 -1.99 -15.94
CA ARG A 127 14.40 -1.58 -17.35
C ARG A 127 15.72 -1.42 -18.08
N TRP A 128 16.70 -0.79 -17.45
CA TRP A 128 18.02 -0.63 -18.04
C TRP A 128 18.71 -1.98 -18.27
N ARG A 129 18.66 -2.87 -17.27
CA ARG A 129 19.19 -4.24 -17.37
C ARG A 129 18.47 -5.03 -18.48
N TYR A 130 17.15 -4.94 -18.55
CA TYR A 130 16.38 -5.58 -19.61
C TYR A 130 16.82 -5.14 -21.00
N VAL A 131 16.97 -3.83 -21.25
CA VAL A 131 17.44 -3.33 -22.55
C VAL A 131 18.86 -3.81 -22.86
N ARG A 132 19.75 -3.80 -21.85
CA ARG A 132 21.11 -4.31 -22.01
C ARG A 132 21.11 -5.79 -22.40
N GLU A 133 20.31 -6.59 -21.72
CA GLU A 133 20.23 -8.02 -21.97
C GLU A 133 19.49 -8.37 -23.27
N ALA A 134 18.47 -7.61 -23.63
CA ALA A 134 17.74 -7.78 -24.89
C ALA A 134 18.62 -7.47 -26.12
N LYS A 135 19.65 -6.62 -25.98
CA LYS A 135 20.61 -6.31 -27.05
C LYS A 135 21.75 -7.34 -27.20
N LYS A 136 21.93 -8.24 -26.22
CA LYS A 136 22.98 -9.27 -26.25
C LYS A 136 22.53 -10.58 -26.92
N GLY A 137 21.23 -10.74 -27.16
CA GLY A 137 20.66 -11.86 -27.94
C GLY A 137 20.34 -11.40 -29.35
#